data_AF-A0A419EVI2-F1
#
_entry.id   AF-A0A419EVI2-F1
#
_cell.length_a   1.000
_cell.length_b   1.000
_cell.length_c   1.000
_cell.angle_alpha   90.00
_cell.angle_beta   90.00
_cell.angle_gamma   90.00
#
_symmetry.space_group_name_H-M   'P 1'
#
loop_
_entity.id
_entity.type
_entity.pdbx_description
1 polymer ?
#
loop_
_entity_poly.entity_id
_entity_poly.type
_entity_poly.pdbx_seq_one_letter_code
_entity_poly.pdbx_strand_id
1 'polypeptide(L)'
;MNKYLAAIHENVCSVCVDSSEAGNCLLTDNEVCAVEKYLPEIVEIVHSVQSENINDYIEALHDQLCSHCRAQDSGNYCELREDVNCALDRYFPLIVEVIHRVDKSTVA
;
A
#
# COMPACT_ATOMS: atom_id res chain seq x y z
N MET A 1 -11.88 1.20 9.23
CA MET A 1 -11.36 1.45 7.88
C MET A 1 -11.09 2.94 7.62
N ASN A 2 -12.07 3.85 7.81
CA ASN A 2 -11.92 5.29 7.51
C ASN A 2 -10.66 5.96 8.10
N LYS A 3 -10.25 5.58 9.33
CA LYS A 3 -9.03 6.10 9.97
C LYS A 3 -7.74 5.78 9.18
N TYR A 4 -7.66 4.60 8.56
CA TYR A 4 -6.51 4.21 7.75
C TYR A 4 -6.53 4.97 6.43
N LEU A 5 -7.70 5.07 5.77
CA LEU A 5 -7.83 5.81 4.51
C LEU A 5 -7.40 7.28 4.67
N ALA A 6 -7.87 7.95 5.73
CA ALA A 6 -7.48 9.33 6.02
C ALA A 6 -5.96 9.47 6.24
N ALA A 7 -5.36 8.55 7.01
CA ALA A 7 -3.93 8.60 7.28
C ALA A 7 -3.08 8.31 6.02
N ILE A 8 -3.54 7.39 5.16
CA ILE A 8 -2.92 7.11 3.86
C ILE A 8 -2.97 8.35 2.97
N HIS A 9 -4.11 9.05 2.89
CA HIS A 9 -4.22 10.29 2.12
C HIS A 9 -3.25 11.37 2.62
N GLU A 10 -3.12 11.51 3.93
CA GLU A 10 -2.24 12.54 4.52
C GLU A 10 -0.74 12.22 4.35
N ASN A 11 -0.35 10.94 4.49
CA ASN A 11 1.06 10.57 4.62
C ASN A 11 1.64 9.89 3.38
N VAL A 12 0.86 9.06 2.67
CA VAL A 12 1.32 8.31 1.49
C VAL A 12 0.97 9.07 0.22
N CYS A 13 -0.27 9.52 0.08
CA CYS A 13 -0.67 10.26 -1.12
C CYS A 13 0.10 11.59 -1.24
N SER A 14 0.50 12.25 -0.15
CA SER A 14 1.29 13.49 -0.23
C SER A 14 2.66 13.33 -0.88
N VAL A 15 3.21 12.11 -0.95
CA VAL A 15 4.51 11.81 -1.56
C VAL A 15 4.43 10.83 -2.74
N CYS A 16 3.21 10.42 -3.12
CA CYS A 16 2.99 9.51 -4.25
C CYS A 16 3.45 10.16 -5.56
N VAL A 17 3.88 9.33 -6.52
CA VAL A 17 4.32 9.82 -7.84
C VAL A 17 3.15 10.40 -8.64
N ASP A 18 1.95 9.90 -8.39
CA ASP A 18 0.71 10.37 -8.99
C ASP A 18 0.12 11.57 -8.24
N SER A 19 0.91 12.27 -7.42
CA SER A 19 0.44 13.43 -6.68
C SER A 19 1.00 14.74 -7.21
N SER A 20 0.16 15.76 -7.20
CA SER A 20 0.56 17.14 -7.48
C SER A 20 1.53 17.68 -6.41
N GLU A 21 2.19 18.81 -6.71
CA GLU A 21 3.00 19.56 -5.73
C GLU A 21 2.20 19.98 -4.48
N ALA A 22 0.87 20.04 -4.58
CA ALA A 22 -0.03 20.33 -3.48
C ALA A 22 -0.52 19.07 -2.73
N GLY A 23 -0.03 17.87 -3.09
CA GLY A 23 -0.38 16.60 -2.44
C GLY A 23 -1.72 15.99 -2.86
N ASN A 24 -2.39 16.57 -3.87
CA ASN A 24 -3.64 16.00 -4.41
C ASN A 24 -3.34 14.87 -5.40
N CYS A 25 -4.13 13.79 -5.33
CA CYS A 25 -4.09 12.68 -6.29
C CYS A 25 -4.45 13.16 -7.70
N LEU A 26 -3.65 12.78 -8.69
CA LEU A 26 -3.81 13.13 -10.10
C LEU A 26 -4.44 12.00 -10.94
N LEU A 27 -4.68 10.83 -10.34
CA LEU A 27 -5.41 9.75 -11.01
C LEU A 27 -6.83 10.22 -11.36
N THR A 28 -7.25 9.87 -12.57
CA THR A 28 -8.58 10.17 -13.09
C THR A 28 -9.61 9.14 -12.65
N ASP A 29 -10.90 9.42 -12.82
CA ASP A 29 -12.00 8.50 -12.46
C ASP A 29 -11.95 7.14 -13.18
N ASN A 30 -11.15 7.01 -14.24
CA ASN A 30 -10.96 5.76 -14.99
C ASN A 30 -9.79 4.91 -14.44
N GLU A 31 -9.04 5.44 -13.49
CA GLU A 31 -7.88 4.78 -12.88
C GLU A 31 -8.23 4.33 -11.47
N VAL A 32 -7.67 3.21 -11.04
CA VAL A 32 -7.94 2.65 -9.72
C VAL A 32 -6.66 2.67 -8.90
N CYS A 33 -6.62 3.49 -7.85
CA CYS A 33 -5.52 3.49 -6.90
C CYS A 33 -5.44 2.12 -6.21
N ALA A 34 -4.33 1.40 -6.41
CA ALA A 34 -4.15 0.08 -5.80
C ALA A 34 -4.15 0.13 -4.26
N VAL A 35 -3.60 1.20 -3.67
CA VAL A 35 -3.56 1.37 -2.21
C VAL A 35 -4.96 1.50 -1.63
N GLU A 36 -5.81 2.33 -2.24
CA GLU A 36 -7.19 2.51 -1.76
C GLU A 36 -8.04 1.28 -2.04
N LYS A 37 -7.93 0.70 -3.24
CA LYS A 37 -8.68 -0.50 -3.65
C LYS A 37 -8.47 -1.66 -2.70
N TYR A 38 -7.21 -1.90 -2.31
CA TYR A 38 -6.81 -3.04 -1.50
C TYR A 38 -6.59 -2.68 -0.03
N LEU A 39 -7.05 -1.50 0.41
CA LEU A 39 -6.80 -1.03 1.77
C LEU A 39 -7.23 -2.03 2.86
N PRO A 40 -8.39 -2.71 2.75
CA PRO A 40 -8.76 -3.73 3.73
C PRO A 40 -7.74 -4.87 3.84
N GLU A 41 -7.36 -5.47 2.72
CA GLU A 41 -6.39 -6.57 2.65
C GLU A 41 -5.00 -6.14 3.10
N ILE A 42 -4.59 -4.91 2.77
CA ILE A 42 -3.32 -4.32 3.24
C ILE A 42 -3.29 -4.27 4.77
N VAL A 43 -4.36 -3.78 5.40
CA VAL A 43 -4.44 -3.70 6.87
C VAL A 43 -4.39 -5.10 7.48
N GLU A 44 -5.08 -6.07 6.91
CA GLU A 44 -5.03 -7.47 7.36
C GLU A 44 -3.61 -8.06 7.27
N ILE A 45 -2.91 -7.83 6.16
CA ILE A 45 -1.52 -8.27 5.96
C ILE A 45 -0.62 -7.65 7.03
N VAL A 46 -0.70 -6.33 7.23
CA VAL A 46 0.12 -5.63 8.24
C VAL A 46 -0.17 -6.15 9.65
N HIS A 47 -1.42 -6.43 9.99
CA HIS A 47 -1.79 -6.98 11.30
C HIS A 47 -1.40 -8.45 11.47
N SER A 48 -1.25 -9.20 10.39
CA SER A 48 -0.83 -10.61 10.42
C SER A 48 0.66 -10.80 10.69
N VAL A 49 1.48 -9.81 10.35
CA VAL A 49 2.94 -9.86 10.47
C VAL A 49 3.37 -9.21 11.80
N GLN A 50 4.12 -9.97 12.60
CA GLN A 50 4.76 -9.47 13.83
C GLN A 50 6.27 -9.56 13.64
N SER A 51 6.85 -8.52 13.04
CA SER A 51 8.29 -8.45 12.78
C SER A 51 8.81 -7.01 12.89
N GLU A 52 10.08 -6.87 13.25
CA GLU A 52 10.80 -5.60 13.17
C GLU A 52 11.47 -5.41 11.79
N ASN A 53 11.43 -6.43 10.93
CA ASN A 53 12.02 -6.42 9.59
C ASN A 53 10.96 -6.08 8.54
N ILE A 54 11.16 -4.98 7.80
CA ILE A 54 10.23 -4.56 6.75
C ILE A 54 10.11 -5.58 5.61
N ASN A 55 11.15 -6.36 5.33
CA ASN A 55 11.11 -7.35 4.25
C ASN A 55 10.06 -8.43 4.51
N ASP A 56 9.81 -8.80 5.77
CA ASP A 56 8.79 -9.80 6.12
C ASP A 56 7.38 -9.31 5.76
N TYR A 57 7.13 -7.99 5.85
CA TYR A 57 5.88 -7.39 5.40
C TYR A 57 5.79 -7.41 3.87
N ILE A 58 6.87 -7.08 3.17
CA ILE A 58 6.93 -7.08 1.69
C ILE A 58 6.68 -8.49 1.15
N GLU A 59 7.31 -9.50 1.74
CA GLU A 59 7.08 -10.91 1.39
C GLU A 59 5.62 -11.30 1.61
N ALA A 60 5.03 -10.91 2.75
CA ALA A 60 3.61 -11.15 3.00
C ALA A 60 2.69 -10.45 1.99
N LEU A 61 3.02 -9.23 1.56
CA LEU A 61 2.29 -8.54 0.49
C LEU A 61 2.36 -9.34 -0.82
N HIS A 62 3.56 -9.79 -1.21
CA HIS A 62 3.77 -10.53 -2.46
C HIS A 62 3.01 -11.85 -2.47
N ASP A 63 3.05 -12.58 -1.36
CA ASP A 63 2.41 -13.88 -1.21
C ASP A 63 0.89 -13.78 -1.10
N GLN A 64 0.39 -12.86 -0.28
CA GLN A 64 -1.03 -12.82 0.07
C GLN A 64 -1.85 -11.99 -0.91
N LEU A 65 -1.28 -10.94 -1.51
CA LEU A 65 -2.01 -9.99 -2.34
C LEU A 65 -1.56 -9.98 -3.80
N CYS A 66 -0.24 -9.93 -4.04
CA CYS A 66 0.26 -9.88 -5.42
C CYS A 66 -0.05 -11.17 -6.19
N SER A 67 -0.02 -12.33 -5.51
CA SER A 67 -0.34 -13.64 -6.09
C SER A 67 -1.69 -13.75 -6.80
N HIS A 68 -2.66 -12.90 -6.45
CA HIS A 68 -3.96 -12.82 -7.08
C HIS A 68 -4.27 -11.43 -7.68
N CYS A 69 -3.25 -10.58 -7.81
CA CYS A 69 -3.38 -9.27 -8.44
C CYS A 69 -3.46 -9.43 -9.97
N ARG A 70 -4.31 -8.63 -10.63
CA ARG A 70 -4.48 -8.66 -12.10
C ARG A 70 -3.17 -8.37 -12.86
N ALA A 71 -2.24 -7.63 -12.25
CA ALA A 71 -0.96 -7.28 -12.86
C ALA A 71 0.07 -8.42 -12.80
N GLN A 72 -0.17 -9.46 -12.00
CA GLN A 72 0.70 -10.63 -11.90
C GLN A 72 0.31 -11.66 -12.95
N ASP A 73 1.30 -12.17 -13.68
CA ASP A 73 1.11 -13.24 -14.64
C ASP A 73 1.20 -14.63 -14.00
N SER A 74 0.99 -15.68 -14.81
CA SER A 74 1.03 -17.07 -14.34
C SER A 74 2.43 -17.56 -13.92
N GLY A 75 3.48 -16.76 -14.11
CA GLY A 75 4.86 -17.03 -13.73
C GLY A 75 5.32 -16.30 -12.47
N ASN A 76 4.42 -15.67 -11.72
CA ASN A 76 4.71 -14.78 -10.59
C ASN A 76 5.46 -13.50 -10.96
N TYR A 77 5.50 -13.16 -12.24
CA TYR A 77 6.11 -11.93 -12.72
C TYR A 77 5.08 -10.79 -12.70
N CYS A 78 5.52 -9.60 -12.30
CA CYS A 78 4.70 -8.39 -12.26
C CYS A 78 5.52 -7.22 -12.80
N GLU A 79 5.21 -6.79 -14.03
CA GLU A 79 5.93 -5.72 -14.72
C GLU A 79 5.92 -4.41 -13.94
N LEU A 80 4.79 -4.07 -13.31
CA LEU A 80 4.69 -2.87 -12.47
C LEU A 80 5.64 -2.89 -11.27
N ARG A 81 5.95 -4.07 -10.73
CA ARG A 81 6.90 -4.21 -9.62
C ARG A 81 8.34 -4.08 -10.12
N GLU A 82 8.67 -4.74 -11.21
CA GLU A 82 10.01 -4.65 -11.82
C GLU A 82 10.38 -3.22 -12.22
N ASP A 83 9.43 -2.48 -12.78
CA ASP A 83 9.64 -1.09 -13.19
C ASP A 83 9.45 -0.08 -12.03
N VAL A 84 9.17 -0.54 -10.80
CA VAL A 84 8.93 0.31 -9.62
C VAL A 84 7.76 1.30 -9.83
N ASN A 85 6.77 0.87 -10.63
CA ASN A 85 5.56 1.63 -10.96
C ASN A 85 4.33 1.18 -10.13
N CYS A 86 4.40 0.07 -9.41
CA CYS A 86 3.34 -0.35 -8.50
C CYS A 86 3.34 0.56 -7.25
N ALA A 87 2.39 1.51 -7.17
CA ALA A 87 2.28 2.41 -6.02
C ALA A 87 2.13 1.65 -4.68
N LEU A 88 1.42 0.52 -4.67
CA LEU A 88 1.28 -0.29 -3.48
C LEU A 88 2.63 -0.86 -3.00
N ASP A 89 3.38 -1.48 -3.90
CA ASP A 89 4.67 -2.09 -3.58
C ASP A 89 5.74 -1.04 -3.24
N ARG A 90 5.85 -0.02 -4.09
CA ARG A 90 6.83 1.08 -3.95
C ARG A 90 6.71 1.81 -2.61
N TYR A 91 5.48 2.10 -2.18
CA TYR A 91 5.22 2.85 -0.95
C TYR A 91 4.89 1.93 0.24
N PHE A 92 5.01 0.61 0.09
CA PHE A 92 4.60 -0.34 1.13
C PHE A 92 5.28 -0.11 2.49
N PRO A 93 6.59 0.19 2.57
CA PRO A 93 7.22 0.52 3.85
C PRO A 93 6.57 1.69 4.59
N LEU A 94 6.20 2.74 3.85
CA LEU A 94 5.52 3.91 4.43
C LEU A 94 4.07 3.57 4.82
N ILE A 95 3.37 2.76 4.01
CA ILE A 95 2.02 2.26 4.31
C ILE A 95 2.01 1.49 5.64
N VAL A 96 2.97 0.57 5.83
CA VAL A 96 3.15 -0.20 7.07
C VAL A 96 3.36 0.73 8.27
N GLU A 97 4.26 1.70 8.13
CA GLU A 97 4.53 2.69 9.19
C GLU A 97 3.27 3.47 9.58
N VAL A 98 2.51 3.95 8.58
CA VAL A 98 1.28 4.73 8.78
C VAL A 98 0.21 3.89 9.48
N ILE A 99 0.01 2.63 9.08
CA ILE A 99 -0.95 1.73 9.73
C ILE A 99 -0.58 1.51 11.19
N HIS A 100 0.68 1.17 11.48
CA HIS A 100 1.15 1.01 12.87
C HIS A 100 0.98 2.29 13.71
N ARG A 101 1.21 3.46 13.12
CA ARG A 101 1.01 4.76 13.80
C ARG A 101 -0.47 4.98 14.15
N VAL A 102 -1.38 4.70 13.20
CA VAL A 102 -2.83 4.79 13.42
C VAL A 102 -3.29 3.83 14.51
N ASP A 103 -2.75 2.61 14.54
CA ASP A 103 -3.08 1.62 15.57
C ASP A 103 -2.66 2.10 16.95
N LYS A 104 -1.42 2.58 17.10
CA LYS A 104 -0.92 3.15 18.37
C LYS A 104 -1.73 4.36 18.83
N SER A 105 -2.21 5.18 17.90
CA SER A 105 -3.01 6.37 18.21
C SER A 105 -4.45 6.06 18.66
N THR A 106 -4.93 4.84 18.41
CA THR A 106 -6.28 4.39 18.83
C THR A 106 -6.25 3.74 20.22
N VAL A 107 -5.07 3.46 20.78
CA VAL A 107 -4.87 2.82 22.10
C VAL A 107 -4.64 3.87 23.22
N ALA A 108 -4.86 5.15 22.93
CA ALA A 108 -4.74 6.26 23.87
C ALA A 108 -6.09 6.71 24.45
#